data_AF-A0A968Z4W2-F1
#
_entry.id   AF-A0A968Z4W2-F1
#
_cell.length_a   1.000
_cell.length_b   1.000
_cell.length_c   1.000
_cell.angle_alpha   90.00
_cell.angle_beta   90.00
_cell.angle_gamma   90.00
#
_symmetry.space_group_name_H-M   'P 1'
#
loop_
_entity.id
_entity.type
_entity.pdbx_description
1 polymer ?
#
loop_
_entity_poly.entity_id
_entity_poly.type
_entity_poly.pdbx_seq_one_letter_code
_entity_poly.pdbx_strand_id
1 'polypeptide(L)'
;MARLTAGLSSRDRAKVRLFILVSPPASTPPTFGRHTYVHAKIWVFDDELAVIGSANCNRRGWEHDSEVNAFIFDDRSPAAGGQTFAQKLRQHLWAEHLNVSPAVVTDGVASARLWLSPPAGARIMPYNPTAARDRIPDSVCNTMLGTIDPVP
;
A
#
# COMPACT_ATOMS: atom_id res chain seq x y z
N MET A 1 -7.17 -20.41 3.62
CA MET A 1 -6.21 -19.82 4.60
C MET A 1 -5.23 -18.91 3.88
N ALA A 2 -3.94 -18.80 4.25
CA ALA A 2 -3.29 -19.51 5.34
C ALA A 2 -2.03 -18.83 5.95
N ARG A 3 -1.67 -17.58 5.59
CA ARG A 3 -0.45 -16.92 6.13
C ARG A 3 -0.64 -15.48 6.63
N LEU A 4 -0.94 -14.50 5.76
CA LEU A 4 -0.93 -13.06 6.11
C LEU A 4 -1.78 -12.64 7.33
N THR A 5 -2.89 -13.34 7.61
CA THR A 5 -3.74 -13.11 8.80
C THR A 5 -4.01 -14.39 9.60
N ALA A 6 -3.23 -15.46 9.34
CA ALA A 6 -3.33 -16.71 10.09
C ALA A 6 -2.61 -16.55 11.43
N GLY A 7 -3.29 -16.92 12.52
CA GLY A 7 -2.82 -16.66 13.89
C GLY A 7 -3.43 -15.41 14.53
N LEU A 8 -3.97 -14.46 13.75
CA LEU A 8 -4.72 -13.33 14.34
C LEU A 8 -6.03 -13.80 14.96
N SER A 9 -6.45 -13.15 16.06
CA SER A 9 -7.80 -13.33 16.61
C SER A 9 -8.85 -12.77 15.65
N SER A 10 -10.13 -13.10 15.84
CA SER A 10 -11.21 -12.46 15.05
C SER A 10 -11.30 -10.94 15.29
N ARG A 11 -10.95 -10.48 16.51
CA ARG A 11 -10.86 -9.05 16.83
C ARG A 11 -9.74 -8.35 16.08
N ASP A 12 -8.59 -9.01 15.90
CA ASP A 12 -7.42 -8.40 15.26
C ASP A 12 -7.47 -8.50 13.74
N ARG A 13 -8.05 -9.58 13.19
CA ARG A 13 -8.47 -9.63 11.77
C ARG A 13 -9.37 -8.46 11.41
N ALA A 14 -10.26 -8.04 12.32
CA ALA A 14 -11.13 -6.88 12.11
C ALA A 14 -10.39 -5.52 12.08
N LYS A 15 -9.10 -5.46 12.47
CA LYS A 15 -8.27 -4.23 12.39
C LYS A 15 -7.44 -4.16 11.10
N VAL A 16 -6.98 -5.30 10.57
CA VAL A 16 -6.14 -5.35 9.37
C VAL A 16 -6.98 -5.27 8.10
N ARG A 17 -6.57 -4.44 7.13
CA ARG A 17 -7.13 -4.42 5.77
C ARG A 17 -5.99 -4.51 4.75
N LEU A 18 -6.24 -5.24 3.68
CA LEU A 18 -5.28 -5.49 2.61
C LEU A 18 -5.97 -5.16 1.28
N PHE A 19 -5.29 -4.35 0.47
CA PHE A 19 -5.77 -3.92 -0.84
C PHE A 19 -4.65 -4.11 -1.86
N ILE A 20 -5.03 -4.37 -3.10
CA ILE A 20 -4.11 -4.27 -4.23
C ILE A 20 -4.41 -2.99 -5.01
N LEU A 21 -3.36 -2.29 -5.43
CA LEU A 21 -3.47 -1.21 -6.40
C LEU A 21 -3.76 -1.85 -7.76
N VAL A 22 -4.73 -1.32 -8.48
CA VAL A 22 -5.09 -1.75 -9.83
C VAL A 22 -4.88 -0.62 -10.82
N SER A 23 -4.46 -1.00 -12.02
CA SER A 23 -4.39 -0.06 -13.13
C SER A 23 -5.82 0.36 -13.47
N PRO A 24 -6.10 1.66 -13.69
CA PRO A 24 -7.43 2.07 -14.14
C PRO A 24 -7.73 1.33 -15.46
N PRO A 25 -9.00 1.03 -15.75
CA PRO A 25 -9.36 0.36 -16.99
C PRO A 25 -9.05 1.29 -18.17
N ALA A 26 -7.88 1.08 -18.78
CA ALA A 26 -7.62 1.56 -20.13
C ALA A 26 -8.65 0.96 -21.08
N SER A 27 -8.85 1.60 -22.23
CA SER A 27 -9.67 1.11 -23.34
C SER A 27 -9.24 -0.25 -23.91
N THR A 28 -8.12 -0.79 -23.41
CA THR A 28 -7.50 -2.06 -23.80
C THR A 28 -7.28 -2.87 -22.53
N PRO A 29 -7.65 -4.16 -22.46
CA PRO A 29 -7.40 -4.98 -21.27
C PRO A 29 -5.89 -5.09 -20.99
N PRO A 30 -5.46 -4.98 -19.72
CA PRO A 30 -4.04 -5.00 -19.39
C PRO A 30 -3.43 -6.37 -19.66
N THR A 31 -2.26 -6.38 -20.33
CA THR A 31 -1.51 -7.58 -20.72
C THR A 31 -0.95 -8.38 -19.55
N PHE A 32 -0.75 -7.75 -18.39
CA PHE A 32 -0.11 -8.34 -17.21
C PHE A 32 -1.04 -8.35 -15.98
N GLY A 33 -2.30 -8.73 -16.17
CA GLY A 33 -3.28 -8.75 -15.08
C GLY A 33 -3.74 -7.34 -14.68
N ARG A 34 -4.61 -7.24 -13.66
CA ARG A 34 -5.22 -5.95 -13.28
C ARG A 34 -4.41 -5.14 -12.27
N HIS A 35 -3.44 -5.74 -11.61
CA HIS A 35 -2.68 -5.12 -10.52
C HIS A 35 -1.59 -4.16 -11.06
N THR A 36 -1.35 -3.07 -10.35
CA THR A 36 -0.20 -2.16 -10.60
C THR A 36 0.97 -2.59 -9.70
N TYR A 37 2.18 -2.63 -10.24
CA TYR A 37 3.38 -2.93 -9.45
C TYR A 37 3.66 -1.82 -8.42
N VAL A 38 3.64 -2.17 -7.14
CA VAL A 38 3.91 -1.25 -6.03
C VAL A 38 5.34 -1.49 -5.53
N HIS A 39 6.29 -0.65 -5.97
CA HIS A 39 7.68 -0.75 -5.52
C HIS A 39 7.97 0.04 -4.23
N ALA A 40 7.06 0.90 -3.79
CA ALA A 40 7.26 1.75 -2.61
C ALA A 40 7.44 0.94 -1.31
N LYS A 41 8.40 1.35 -0.49
CA LYS A 41 8.56 0.89 0.90
C LYS A 41 8.32 2.09 1.81
N ILE A 42 7.10 2.17 2.33
CA ILE A 42 6.57 3.35 3.00
C ILE A 42 5.67 2.94 4.15
N TRP A 43 5.78 3.66 5.26
CA TRP A 43 4.94 3.51 6.45
C TRP A 43 4.45 4.89 6.87
N VAL A 44 3.20 4.99 7.30
CA VAL A 44 2.64 6.19 7.92
C VAL A 44 1.92 5.76 9.21
N PHE A 45 2.26 6.41 10.31
CA PHE A 45 1.70 6.15 11.64
C PHE A 45 0.96 7.39 12.13
N ASP A 46 -0.31 7.21 12.47
CA ASP A 46 -1.20 8.19 13.12
C ASP A 46 -1.26 9.60 12.51
N ASP A 47 -0.90 9.74 11.23
CA ASP A 47 -0.69 11.03 10.56
C ASP A 47 0.39 11.92 11.27
N GLU A 48 1.34 11.32 12.00
CA GLU A 48 2.43 12.02 12.72
C GLU A 48 3.84 11.62 12.25
N LEU A 49 4.08 10.33 11.95
CA LEU A 49 5.37 9.82 11.48
C LEU A 49 5.23 9.17 10.10
N ALA A 50 6.10 9.56 9.17
CA ALA A 50 6.32 8.86 7.91
C ALA A 50 7.70 8.21 7.88
N VAL A 51 7.79 6.97 7.38
CA VAL A 51 9.06 6.28 7.09
C VAL A 51 9.09 5.97 5.61
N ILE A 52 10.14 6.41 4.92
CA ILE A 52 10.33 6.22 3.47
C ILE A 52 11.75 5.71 3.24
N GLY A 53 11.91 4.64 2.48
CA GLY A 53 13.24 4.10 2.20
C GLY A 53 13.26 2.94 1.22
N SER A 54 14.35 2.16 1.28
CA SER A 54 14.59 1.01 0.43
C SER A 54 14.19 -0.33 1.10
N ALA A 55 14.16 -0.39 2.44
CA ALA A 55 13.89 -1.60 3.22
C ALA A 55 12.53 -2.24 2.93
N ASN A 56 12.55 -3.39 2.24
CA ASN A 56 11.36 -4.20 2.03
C ASN A 56 10.84 -4.80 3.35
N CYS A 57 9.52 -4.99 3.49
CA CYS A 57 8.91 -5.63 4.67
C CYS A 57 9.10 -7.16 4.64
N ASN A 58 10.35 -7.62 4.65
CA ASN A 58 10.75 -9.02 4.68
C ASN A 58 12.10 -9.18 5.42
N ARG A 59 12.49 -10.42 5.72
CA ARG A 59 13.73 -10.73 6.45
C ARG A 59 14.98 -10.15 5.78
N ARG A 60 15.01 -10.10 4.44
CA ARG A 60 16.18 -9.65 3.68
C ARG A 60 16.42 -8.15 3.86
N GLY A 61 15.39 -7.32 3.69
CA GLY A 61 15.45 -5.86 3.88
C GLY A 61 15.51 -5.39 5.34
N TRP A 62 15.46 -6.31 6.32
CA TRP A 62 15.57 -6.00 7.75
C TRP A 62 16.88 -6.50 8.38
N GLU A 63 17.47 -7.57 7.84
CA GLU A 63 18.62 -8.26 8.46
C GLU A 63 19.83 -8.46 7.52
N HIS A 64 19.70 -8.36 6.19
CA HIS A 64 20.71 -8.83 5.23
C HIS A 64 21.19 -7.77 4.24
N ASP A 65 20.28 -7.07 3.57
CA ASP A 65 20.63 -6.07 2.57
C ASP A 65 21.05 -4.75 3.25
N SER A 66 21.97 -4.03 2.62
CA SER A 66 22.32 -2.65 2.99
C SER A 66 21.19 -1.71 2.57
N GLU A 67 20.32 -1.38 3.52
CA GLU A 67 19.11 -0.58 3.30
C GLU A 67 19.19 0.79 4.00
N VAL A 68 18.49 1.79 3.49
CA VAL A 68 18.39 3.14 4.09
C VAL A 68 16.93 3.59 4.19
N ASN A 69 16.58 4.22 5.31
CA ASN A 69 15.25 4.76 5.57
C ASN A 69 15.34 6.14 6.22
N ALA A 70 14.53 7.09 5.72
CA ALA A 70 14.32 8.39 6.34
C ALA A 70 13.07 8.31 7.25
N PHE A 71 13.23 8.76 8.49
CA PHE A 71 12.15 8.92 9.47
C PHE A 71 11.80 10.41 9.53
N ILE A 72 10.56 10.74 9.18
CA ILE A 72 10.11 12.12 9.00
C ILE A 72 8.90 12.36 9.91
N PHE A 73 9.10 13.20 10.92
CA PHE A 73 8.10 13.69 11.85
C PHE A 73 8.27 15.20 11.99
N ASP A 74 7.20 15.89 12.37
CA ASP A 74 7.23 17.35 12.54
C ASP A 74 7.28 17.72 14.03
N ASP A 75 8.27 18.50 14.45
CA ASP A 75 8.30 19.12 15.78
C ASP A 75 7.38 20.35 15.81
N ARG A 76 6.17 20.19 16.35
CA ARG A 76 5.12 21.23 16.31
C ARG A 76 4.41 21.39 17.64
N SER A 77 4.27 22.65 18.06
CA SER A 77 3.24 23.03 19.03
C SER A 77 1.84 22.78 18.43
N PRO A 78 0.89 22.19 19.19
CA PRO A 78 -0.50 21.99 18.75
C PRO A 78 -1.20 23.27 18.23
N ALA A 79 -0.74 24.45 18.63
CA ALA A 79 -1.28 25.73 18.19
C ALA A 79 -0.95 26.10 16.72
N ALA A 80 -0.02 25.40 16.06
CA ALA A 80 0.45 25.78 14.72
C ALA A 80 -0.53 25.47 13.56
N GLY A 81 -1.63 24.74 13.82
CA GLY A 81 -2.80 24.62 12.93
C GLY A 81 -2.63 23.95 11.56
N GLY A 82 -1.41 23.53 11.18
CA GLY A 82 -1.13 22.94 9.86
C GLY A 82 -1.08 21.40 9.86
N GLN A 83 -1.30 20.80 8.69
CA GLN A 83 -1.15 19.34 8.46
C GLN A 83 0.32 18.91 8.49
N THR A 84 0.63 17.78 9.13
CA THR A 84 1.99 17.18 9.17
C THR A 84 2.47 16.73 7.79
N PHE A 85 3.75 16.43 7.64
CA PHE A 85 4.27 15.75 6.45
C PHE A 85 3.60 14.39 6.25
N ALA A 86 3.48 13.59 7.33
CA ALA A 86 2.84 12.28 7.34
C ALA A 86 1.37 12.34 6.86
N GLN A 87 0.60 13.29 7.39
CA GLN A 87 -0.79 13.54 6.99
C GLN A 87 -0.91 13.92 5.51
N LYS A 88 -0.07 14.86 5.03
CA LYS A 88 -0.05 15.27 3.62
C LYS A 88 0.31 14.10 2.71
N LEU A 89 1.28 13.28 3.10
CA LEU A 89 1.71 12.10 2.34
C LEU A 89 0.58 11.07 2.22
N ARG A 90 -0.07 10.73 3.35
CA ARG A 90 -1.25 9.86 3.33
C ARG A 90 -2.38 10.45 2.49
N GLN A 91 -2.70 11.73 2.62
CA GLN A 91 -3.75 12.38 1.85
C GLN A 91 -3.52 12.27 0.34
N HIS A 92 -2.32 12.56 -0.16
CA HIS A 92 -2.02 12.44 -1.59
C HIS A 92 -2.12 10.99 -2.10
N LEU A 93 -1.55 10.03 -1.36
CA LEU A 93 -1.61 8.61 -1.73
C LEU A 93 -3.05 8.10 -1.72
N TRP A 94 -3.84 8.44 -0.70
CA TRP A 94 -5.24 8.04 -0.60
C TRP A 94 -6.11 8.70 -1.67
N ALA A 95 -5.86 9.97 -1.98
CA ALA A 95 -6.52 10.70 -3.07
C ALA A 95 -6.28 10.05 -4.44
N GLU A 96 -5.03 9.70 -4.75
CA GLU A 96 -4.66 8.99 -5.98
C GLU A 96 -5.29 7.59 -6.04
N HIS A 97 -5.14 6.81 -4.97
CA HIS A 97 -5.61 5.42 -4.92
C HIS A 97 -7.14 5.31 -4.94
N LEU A 98 -7.85 6.24 -4.31
CA LEU A 98 -9.32 6.28 -4.30
C LEU A 98 -9.92 7.11 -5.43
N ASN A 99 -9.10 7.79 -6.25
CA ASN A 99 -9.55 8.72 -7.30
C ASN A 99 -10.51 9.82 -6.77
N VAL A 100 -10.09 10.52 -5.71
CA VAL A 100 -10.84 11.61 -5.07
C VAL A 100 -9.95 12.83 -4.81
N SER A 101 -10.54 13.98 -4.49
CA SER A 101 -9.77 15.15 -4.02
C SER A 101 -9.14 14.88 -2.65
N PRO A 102 -7.91 15.35 -2.36
CA PRO A 102 -7.28 15.25 -1.04
C PRO A 102 -8.13 15.76 0.14
N ALA A 103 -9.00 16.74 -0.11
CA ALA A 103 -9.95 17.27 0.88
C ALA A 103 -10.98 16.23 1.37
N VAL A 104 -11.29 15.21 0.55
CA VAL A 104 -12.22 14.11 0.91
C VAL A 104 -11.58 13.13 1.91
N VAL A 105 -10.24 13.07 1.93
CA VAL A 105 -9.46 12.13 2.74
C VAL A 105 -8.66 12.82 3.84
N THR A 106 -9.02 14.04 4.24
CA THR A 106 -8.29 14.83 5.24
C THR A 106 -8.22 14.15 6.61
N ASP A 107 -9.34 13.62 7.09
CA ASP A 107 -9.44 12.77 8.28
C ASP A 107 -9.11 11.32 7.92
N GLY A 108 -7.95 10.81 8.38
CA GLY A 108 -7.50 9.44 8.10
C GLY A 108 -8.38 8.35 8.72
N VAL A 109 -9.11 8.64 9.81
CA VAL A 109 -9.98 7.68 10.50
C VAL A 109 -11.35 7.65 9.83
N ALA A 110 -12.01 8.79 9.68
CA ALA A 110 -13.35 8.86 9.09
C ALA A 110 -13.36 8.51 7.59
N SER A 111 -12.30 8.87 6.85
CA SER A 111 -12.19 8.54 5.42
C SER A 111 -11.77 7.08 5.16
N ALA A 112 -11.31 6.33 6.16
CA ALA A 112 -10.95 4.91 6.00
C ALA A 112 -12.10 4.06 5.45
N ARG A 113 -13.36 4.46 5.69
CA ARG A 113 -14.56 3.83 5.11
C ARG A 113 -14.55 3.77 3.57
N LEU A 114 -13.90 4.74 2.90
CA LEU A 114 -13.81 4.78 1.44
C LEU A 114 -12.97 3.63 0.89
N TRP A 115 -12.06 3.04 1.66
CA TRP A 115 -11.35 1.83 1.25
C TRP A 115 -12.25 0.58 1.29
N LEU A 116 -13.25 0.56 2.17
CA LEU A 116 -14.21 -0.55 2.29
C LEU A 116 -15.38 -0.42 1.31
N SER A 117 -15.67 0.80 0.85
CA SER A 117 -16.68 1.09 -0.17
C SER A 117 -16.12 2.11 -1.15
N PRO A 118 -15.27 1.67 -2.11
CA PRO A 118 -14.54 2.56 -3.00
C PRO A 118 -15.47 3.34 -3.94
N PRO A 119 -15.22 4.64 -4.16
CA PRO A 119 -15.98 5.43 -5.12
C PRO A 119 -15.69 5.00 -6.56
N ALA A 120 -16.53 5.45 -7.50
CA ALA A 120 -16.35 5.15 -8.92
C ALA A 120 -14.99 5.67 -9.43
N GLY A 121 -14.25 4.81 -10.13
CA GLY A 121 -12.90 5.11 -10.65
C GLY A 121 -11.76 4.90 -9.65
N ALA A 122 -12.04 4.50 -8.40
CA ALA A 122 -11.00 4.12 -7.46
C ALA A 122 -10.10 3.01 -8.02
N ARG A 123 -8.79 3.17 -7.82
CA ARG A 123 -7.73 2.28 -8.31
C ARG A 123 -7.36 1.19 -7.32
N ILE A 124 -8.27 0.78 -6.44
CA ILE A 124 -7.99 -0.25 -5.42
C ILE A 124 -9.05 -1.35 -5.40
N MET A 125 -8.61 -2.57 -5.10
CA MET A 125 -9.48 -3.71 -4.88
C MET A 125 -9.09 -4.42 -3.56
N PRO A 126 -10.04 -4.86 -2.72
CA PRO A 126 -9.75 -5.70 -1.57
C PRO A 126 -8.96 -6.94 -1.97
N TYR A 127 -7.88 -7.24 -1.25
CA TYR A 127 -7.06 -8.42 -1.51
C TYR A 127 -7.85 -9.69 -1.18
N ASN A 128 -8.08 -10.54 -2.18
CA ASN A 128 -8.73 -11.83 -2.02
C ASN A 128 -7.68 -12.97 -2.08
N PRO A 129 -7.30 -13.59 -0.96
CA PRO A 129 -6.30 -14.68 -0.94
C PRO A 129 -6.78 -15.99 -1.57
N THR A 130 -8.06 -16.07 -1.98
CA THR A 130 -8.65 -17.23 -2.67
C THR A 130 -8.99 -16.94 -4.13
N ALA A 131 -8.70 -15.73 -4.63
CA ALA A 131 -8.75 -15.47 -6.06
C ALA A 131 -7.75 -16.39 -6.78
N ALA A 132 -8.10 -16.83 -7.98
CA ALA A 132 -7.15 -17.56 -8.83
C ALA A 132 -5.90 -16.71 -9.03
N ARG A 133 -4.72 -17.35 -9.02
CA ARG A 133 -3.47 -16.69 -9.40
C ARG A 133 -3.64 -16.04 -10.76
N ASP A 134 -3.01 -14.88 -10.97
CA ASP A 134 -2.95 -14.27 -12.28
C ASP A 134 -2.42 -15.30 -13.29
N ARG A 135 -3.02 -15.36 -14.49
CA ARG A 135 -2.69 -16.39 -15.51
C ARG A 135 -1.35 -16.12 -16.22
N ILE A 136 -0.49 -15.34 -15.60
CA ILE A 136 0.80 -14.90 -16.12
C ILE A 136 1.83 -15.95 -15.68
N PRO A 137 2.57 -16.60 -16.60
CA PRO A 137 3.65 -17.49 -16.22
C PRO A 137 4.75 -16.71 -15.46
N ASP A 138 5.30 -17.28 -14.40
CA ASP A 138 6.33 -16.63 -13.57
C ASP A 138 7.57 -16.19 -14.38
N SER A 139 7.85 -16.86 -15.51
CA SER A 139 8.91 -16.48 -16.47
C SER A 139 8.74 -15.07 -17.07
N VAL A 140 7.50 -14.60 -17.20
CA VAL A 140 7.17 -13.24 -17.69
C VAL A 140 7.40 -12.19 -16.60
N CYS A 141 7.13 -12.52 -15.34
CA CYS A 141 7.46 -11.66 -14.21
C CYS A 141 8.98 -11.54 -14.00
N ASN A 142 9.70 -12.67 -14.08
CA ASN A 142 11.16 -12.72 -13.90
C ASN A 142 11.94 -11.94 -14.97
N THR A 143 11.41 -11.82 -16.19
CA THR A 143 12.03 -11.00 -17.27
C THR A 143 11.75 -9.51 -17.12
N MET A 144 10.69 -9.12 -16.40
CA MET A 144 10.31 -7.72 -16.16
C MET A 144 10.91 -7.12 -14.88
N LEU A 145 10.98 -7.91 -13.81
CA LEU A 145 11.38 -7.47 -12.47
C LEU A 145 12.79 -7.94 -12.08
N GLY A 146 13.43 -8.74 -12.94
CA GLY A 146 14.58 -9.56 -12.58
C GLY A 146 14.17 -10.79 -11.73
N THR A 147 15.10 -11.71 -11.53
CA THR A 147 14.96 -12.78 -10.53
C THR A 147 14.98 -12.17 -9.13
N ILE A 148 13.80 -12.06 -8.51
CA ILE A 148 13.61 -11.45 -7.17
C ILE A 148 14.31 -12.26 -6.07
N ASP A 149 14.38 -13.58 -6.23
CA ASP A 149 15.15 -14.50 -5.38
C ASP A 149 16.18 -15.27 -6.22
N PRO A 150 17.41 -15.50 -5.73
CA PRO A 150 18.29 -16.50 -6.31
C PRO A 150 17.68 -17.90 -6.13
N VAL A 151 17.79 -18.74 -7.17
CA VAL A 151 17.42 -20.15 -7.09
C VAL A 151 18.33 -20.84 -6.06
N PRO A 152 17.80 -21.72 -5.18
CA PRO A 152 18.59 -22.42 -4.15
C PRO A 152 19.69 -23.33 -4.73
#